data_AF-A0A8I0GAH1-F1
#
_entry.id   AF-A0A8I0GAH1-F1
#
_cell.length_a   1.000
_cell.length_b   1.000
_cell.length_c   1.000
_cell.angle_alpha   90.00
_cell.angle_beta   90.00
_cell.angle_gamma   90.00
#
_symmetry.space_group_name_H-M   'P 1'
#
loop_
_entity.id
_entity.type
_entity.pdbx_description
1 polymer ?
#
loop_
_entity_poly.entity_id
_entity_poly.type
_entity_poly.pdbx_seq_one_letter_code
_entity_poly.pdbx_strand_id
1 'polypeptide(L)'
;MTALNKQALRDRYSPQPVPKCHICGSVMTIARASAGAVVYACSGCTYDDNGAHYAPGRSLGDDHYSASRVTIFESGDPEVLALLDELEATKHTAAVDHEAACSLVEENEELKRRIAELEARTVVVKQFDDFQIVHYGGSEDYAKGYIDCQNNYNKALTAAGFGVKGE
;
A
#
# COMPACT_ATOMS: atom_id res chain seq x y z
N MET A 1 -22.99 -1.80 8.67
CA MET A 1 -22.92 -1.71 7.19
C MET A 1 -22.66 -3.10 6.65
N THR A 2 -23.50 -3.62 5.76
CA THR A 2 -23.25 -4.88 5.06
C THR A 2 -22.03 -4.71 4.16
N ALA A 3 -21.09 -5.66 4.19
CA ALA A 3 -19.94 -5.65 3.30
C ALA A 3 -20.43 -5.58 1.86
N LEU A 4 -20.12 -4.47 1.19
CA LEU A 4 -20.49 -4.25 -0.20
C LEU A 4 -19.75 -5.29 -1.05
N ASN A 5 -20.48 -6.11 -1.80
CA ASN A 5 -19.89 -7.08 -2.70
C ASN A 5 -19.27 -6.35 -3.90
N LYS A 6 -17.97 -6.07 -3.83
CA LYS A 6 -17.23 -5.37 -4.89
C LYS A 6 -17.25 -6.14 -6.22
N GLN A 7 -17.25 -7.47 -6.18
CA GLN A 7 -17.34 -8.28 -7.41
C GLN A 7 -18.68 -8.07 -8.10
N ALA A 8 -19.79 -8.09 -7.35
CA ALA A 8 -21.11 -7.83 -7.91
C ALA A 8 -21.25 -6.40 -8.49
N LEU A 9 -20.48 -5.44 -7.99
CA LEU A 9 -20.40 -4.10 -8.58
C LEU A 9 -19.59 -4.12 -9.88
N ARG A 10 -18.42 -4.77 -9.89
CA ARG A 10 -17.62 -4.95 -11.11
C ARG A 10 -18.43 -5.60 -12.22
N ASP A 11 -19.18 -6.66 -11.91
CA ASP A 11 -20.02 -7.34 -12.90
C ASP A 11 -21.11 -6.42 -13.45
N ARG A 12 -21.76 -5.62 -12.59
CA ARG A 12 -22.84 -4.71 -12.99
C ARG A 12 -22.37 -3.55 -13.87
N TYR A 13 -21.20 -2.99 -13.56
CA TYR A 13 -20.61 -1.85 -14.26
C TYR A 13 -19.60 -2.28 -15.34
N SER A 14 -19.42 -3.58 -15.56
CA SER A 14 -18.70 -4.09 -16.71
C SER A 14 -19.50 -3.90 -18.00
N PRO A 15 -18.83 -3.72 -19.15
CA PRO A 15 -19.50 -3.74 -20.44
C PRO A 15 -20.25 -5.06 -20.63
N GLN A 16 -21.56 -5.00 -20.85
CA GLN A 16 -22.35 -6.21 -21.07
C GLN A 16 -22.04 -6.81 -22.44
N PRO A 17 -21.86 -8.15 -22.51
CA PRO A 17 -21.65 -8.81 -23.79
C PRO A 17 -22.90 -8.71 -24.65
N VAL A 18 -22.72 -8.80 -25.98
CA VAL A 18 -23.84 -8.82 -26.93
C VAL A 18 -24.81 -9.96 -26.56
N PRO A 19 -26.11 -9.68 -26.40
CA PRO A 19 -27.08 -10.68 -25.98
C PRO A 19 -27.23 -11.77 -27.04
N LYS A 20 -27.57 -12.97 -26.58
CA LYS A 20 -27.98 -14.09 -27.43
C LYS A 20 -29.48 -14.05 -27.66
N CYS A 21 -29.92 -14.47 -28.84
CA CYS A 21 -31.32 -14.59 -29.18
C CYS A 21 -31.98 -15.64 -28.28
N HIS A 22 -33.07 -15.29 -27.61
CA HIS A 22 -33.82 -16.22 -26.76
C HIS A 22 -34.63 -17.25 -27.57
N ILE A 23 -34.76 -17.07 -28.89
CA ILE A 23 -35.49 -17.98 -29.78
C ILE A 23 -34.57 -19.05 -30.38
N CYS A 24 -33.37 -18.66 -30.88
CA CYS A 24 -32.46 -19.57 -31.57
C CYS A 24 -31.04 -19.67 -30.98
N GLY A 25 -30.70 -18.86 -29.98
CA GLY A 25 -29.38 -18.88 -29.33
C GLY A 25 -28.25 -18.17 -30.07
N SER A 26 -28.45 -17.74 -31.32
CA SER A 26 -27.45 -16.98 -32.09
C SER A 26 -27.14 -15.62 -31.45
N VAL A 27 -25.91 -15.14 -31.61
CA VAL A 27 -25.51 -13.78 -31.18
C VAL A 27 -26.32 -12.75 -31.98
N MET A 28 -26.90 -11.79 -31.27
CA MET A 28 -27.77 -10.78 -31.88
C MET A 28 -26.96 -9.64 -32.51
N THR A 29 -27.58 -8.91 -33.42
CA THR A 29 -27.00 -7.72 -34.05
C THR A 29 -27.68 -6.46 -33.55
N ILE A 30 -26.97 -5.32 -33.56
CA ILE A 30 -27.55 -4.02 -33.20
C ILE A 30 -28.60 -3.66 -34.25
N ALA A 31 -29.86 -3.54 -33.82
CA ALA A 31 -30.97 -3.09 -34.65
C ALA A 31 -31.12 -1.57 -34.63
N ARG A 32 -30.83 -0.96 -33.47
CA ARG A 32 -30.84 0.49 -33.27
C ARG A 32 -29.92 0.86 -32.12
N ALA A 33 -29.10 1.90 -32.32
CA ALA A 33 -28.38 2.58 -31.25
C ALA A 33 -28.97 3.99 -31.08
N SER A 34 -29.32 4.35 -29.84
CA SER A 34 -29.78 5.68 -29.46
C SER A 34 -29.07 6.11 -28.18
N ALA A 35 -29.07 7.41 -27.87
CA ALA A 35 -28.58 7.91 -26.59
C ALA A 35 -29.34 7.21 -25.44
N GLY A 36 -28.64 6.46 -24.59
CA GLY A 36 -29.22 5.76 -23.44
C GLY A 36 -29.67 4.31 -23.66
N ALA A 37 -29.77 3.82 -24.91
CA ALA A 37 -30.21 2.45 -25.15
C ALA A 37 -29.74 1.87 -26.50
N VAL A 38 -29.35 0.60 -26.47
CA VAL A 38 -29.04 -0.21 -27.63
C VAL A 38 -30.09 -1.31 -27.74
N VAL A 39 -30.77 -1.36 -28.88
CA VAL A 39 -31.71 -2.43 -29.22
C VAL A 39 -30.97 -3.47 -30.04
N TYR A 40 -30.95 -4.69 -29.54
CA TYR A 40 -30.48 -5.86 -30.26
C TYR A 40 -31.66 -6.61 -30.87
N ALA A 41 -31.48 -7.16 -32.06
CA ALA A 41 -32.43 -8.08 -32.68
C ALA A 41 -31.70 -9.20 -33.40
N CYS A 42 -32.33 -10.37 -33.50
CA CYS A 42 -31.78 -11.49 -34.26
C CYS A 42 -32.19 -11.34 -35.74
N SER A 43 -31.29 -10.76 -36.54
CA SER A 43 -31.46 -10.62 -37.98
C SER A 43 -31.41 -11.96 -38.73
N GLY A 44 -30.81 -13.00 -38.13
CA GLY A 44 -30.52 -14.24 -38.84
C GLY A 44 -29.50 -14.06 -39.98
N CYS A 45 -28.81 -12.92 -39.99
CA CYS A 45 -27.79 -12.56 -40.96
C CYS A 45 -26.43 -13.06 -40.50
N THR A 46 -25.71 -13.75 -41.38
CA THR A 46 -24.30 -14.07 -41.24
C THR A 46 -23.50 -13.26 -42.26
N TYR A 47 -22.28 -12.89 -41.89
CA TYR A 47 -21.36 -12.15 -42.76
C TYR A 47 -20.19 -13.04 -43.16
N ASP A 48 -19.90 -13.12 -44.45
CA ASP A 48 -18.70 -13.75 -45.00
C ASP A 48 -18.07 -12.83 -46.06
N ASP A 49 -17.03 -13.30 -46.75
CA ASP A 49 -16.30 -12.53 -47.77
C ASP A 49 -17.18 -12.13 -48.98
N ASN A 50 -18.32 -12.77 -49.17
CA ASN A 50 -19.30 -12.47 -50.22
C ASN A 50 -20.44 -11.56 -49.74
N GLY A 51 -20.40 -11.14 -48.47
CA GLY A 51 -21.33 -10.18 -47.89
C GLY A 51 -22.32 -10.79 -46.91
N ALA A 52 -23.53 -10.23 -46.88
CA ALA A 52 -24.56 -10.55 -45.90
C ALA A 52 -25.51 -11.63 -46.44
N HIS A 53 -25.61 -12.75 -45.72
CA HIS A 53 -26.48 -13.87 -46.07
C HIS A 53 -27.49 -14.16 -44.95
N TYR A 54 -28.75 -14.30 -45.33
CA TYR A 54 -29.84 -14.67 -44.41
C TYR A 54 -30.14 -16.16 -44.53
N ALA A 55 -30.42 -16.82 -43.41
CA ALA A 55 -30.94 -18.18 -43.44
C ALA A 55 -32.29 -18.26 -44.20
N PRO A 56 -32.67 -19.41 -44.77
CA PRO A 56 -33.91 -19.53 -45.54
C PRO A 56 -35.14 -19.06 -44.75
N GLY A 57 -35.95 -18.19 -45.34
CA GLY A 57 -37.13 -17.60 -44.71
C GLY A 57 -36.85 -16.51 -43.69
N ARG A 58 -35.59 -16.06 -43.53
CA ARG A 58 -35.21 -14.98 -42.63
C ARG A 58 -35.07 -13.64 -43.34
N SER A 59 -35.48 -12.56 -42.68
CA SER A 59 -35.28 -11.18 -43.15
C SER A 59 -35.39 -10.15 -42.00
N LEU A 60 -34.99 -8.91 -42.24
CA LEU A 60 -35.17 -7.80 -41.28
C LEU A 60 -36.64 -7.44 -40.99
N GLY A 61 -37.59 -7.98 -41.76
CA GLY A 61 -39.03 -7.77 -41.57
C GLY A 61 -39.77 -9.00 -41.05
N ASP A 62 -39.06 -10.09 -40.71
CA ASP A 62 -39.71 -11.33 -40.29
C ASP A 62 -40.18 -11.32 -38.82
N ASP A 63 -41.04 -12.27 -38.48
CA ASP A 63 -41.59 -12.42 -37.13
C ASP A 63 -40.49 -12.72 -36.09
N HIS A 64 -39.43 -13.42 -36.50
CA HIS A 64 -38.34 -13.73 -35.59
C HIS A 64 -37.55 -12.47 -35.21
N TYR A 65 -37.27 -11.59 -36.16
CA TYR A 65 -36.57 -10.34 -35.95
C TYR A 65 -37.35 -9.41 -35.04
N SER A 66 -38.67 -9.33 -35.22
CA SER A 66 -39.54 -8.51 -34.36
C SER A 66 -39.68 -9.11 -32.95
N ALA A 67 -39.93 -10.42 -32.83
CA ALA A 67 -40.09 -11.12 -31.55
C ALA A 67 -38.78 -11.22 -30.74
N SER A 68 -37.63 -11.26 -31.41
CA SER A 68 -36.33 -11.40 -30.75
C SER A 68 -35.78 -10.12 -30.10
N ARG A 69 -36.43 -8.96 -30.29
CA ARG A 69 -35.88 -7.67 -29.83
C ARG A 69 -35.64 -7.61 -28.33
N VAL A 70 -34.44 -7.17 -27.94
CA VAL A 70 -34.06 -6.88 -26.56
C VAL A 70 -33.47 -5.48 -26.50
N THR A 71 -33.94 -4.67 -25.57
CA THR A 71 -33.39 -3.33 -25.30
C THR A 71 -32.49 -3.40 -24.09
N ILE A 72 -31.23 -3.03 -24.27
CA ILE A 72 -30.26 -2.86 -23.19
C ILE A 72 -30.09 -1.36 -23.01
N PHE A 73 -30.43 -0.86 -21.82
CA PHE A 73 -30.10 0.51 -21.42
C PHE A 73 -28.62 0.61 -21.12
N GLU A 74 -28.03 1.80 -21.31
CA GLU A 74 -26.62 2.06 -21.02
C GLU A 74 -26.21 1.40 -19.70
N SER A 75 -25.44 0.32 -19.84
CA SER A 75 -24.98 -0.53 -18.76
C SER A 75 -23.47 -0.59 -18.87
N GLY A 76 -22.81 -0.28 -17.75
CA GLY A 76 -21.37 -0.17 -17.70
C GLY A 76 -20.95 1.27 -17.50
N ASP A 77 -20.20 1.52 -16.44
CA ASP A 77 -19.64 2.83 -16.15
C ASP A 77 -18.14 2.63 -15.88
N PRO A 78 -17.28 3.02 -16.84
CA PRO A 78 -15.83 2.82 -16.70
C PRO A 78 -15.26 3.64 -15.54
N GLU A 79 -15.85 4.78 -15.17
CA GLU A 79 -15.40 5.58 -14.03
C GLU A 79 -15.65 4.85 -12.71
N VAL A 80 -16.80 4.18 -12.59
CA VAL A 80 -17.08 3.36 -11.40
C VAL A 80 -16.09 2.20 -11.26
N LEU A 81 -15.69 1.56 -12.37
CA LEU A 81 -14.66 0.52 -12.34
C LEU A 81 -13.29 1.08 -11.94
N ALA A 82 -12.90 2.23 -12.50
CA ALA A 82 -11.65 2.90 -12.15
C ALA A 82 -11.61 3.28 -10.66
N LEU A 83 -12.73 3.76 -10.10
CA LEU A 83 -12.85 4.06 -8.67
C LEU A 83 -12.73 2.80 -7.80
N LEU A 84 -13.21 1.64 -8.25
CA LEU A 84 -13.02 0.37 -7.53
C LEU A 84 -11.56 -0.06 -7.53
N ASP A 85 -10.86 0.11 -8.66
CA ASP A 85 -9.42 -0.16 -8.79
C ASP A 85 -8.61 0.76 -7.86
N GLU A 86 -8.90 2.06 -7.87
CA GLU A 86 -8.25 3.05 -6.99
C GLU A 86 -8.50 2.72 -5.51
N LEU A 87 -9.73 2.35 -5.15
CA LEU A 87 -10.07 1.96 -3.78
C LEU A 87 -9.32 0.69 -3.33
N GLU A 88 -9.07 -0.24 -4.23
CA GLU A 88 -8.28 -1.44 -3.92
C GLU A 88 -6.79 -1.12 -3.78
N ALA A 89 -6.25 -0.29 -4.66
CA ALA A 89 -4.87 0.18 -4.58
C ALA A 89 -4.61 0.95 -3.29
N THR A 90 -5.45 1.93 -2.95
CA THR A 90 -5.31 2.75 -1.74
C THR A 90 -5.42 1.94 -0.44
N LYS A 91 -6.28 0.91 -0.41
CA LYS A 91 -6.35 0.00 0.73
C LYS A 91 -5.11 -0.86 0.87
N HIS A 92 -4.56 -1.32 -0.26
CA HIS A 92 -3.33 -2.09 -0.25
C HIS A 92 -2.15 -1.24 0.22
N THR A 93 -1.99 -0.01 -0.29
CA THR A 93 -0.92 0.89 0.15
C THR A 93 -1.05 1.21 1.64
N ALA A 94 -2.26 1.51 2.12
CA ALA A 94 -2.48 1.78 3.54
C ALA A 94 -2.13 0.58 4.44
N ALA A 95 -2.35 -0.65 3.99
CA ALA A 95 -1.96 -1.85 4.73
C ALA A 95 -0.44 -2.03 4.78
N VAL A 96 0.25 -1.81 3.66
CA VAL A 96 1.73 -1.87 3.58
C VAL A 96 2.35 -0.75 4.43
N ASP A 97 1.82 0.46 4.36
CA ASP A 97 2.29 1.60 5.16
C ASP A 97 2.10 1.34 6.65
N HIS A 98 1.00 0.69 7.04
CA HIS A 98 0.78 0.29 8.42
C HIS A 98 1.79 -0.74 8.90
N GLU A 99 2.07 -1.77 8.10
CA GLU A 99 3.08 -2.79 8.40
C GLU A 99 4.48 -2.17 8.54
N ALA A 100 4.87 -1.31 7.59
CA ALA A 100 6.13 -0.59 7.64
C ALA A 100 6.24 0.31 8.89
N ALA A 101 5.16 1.00 9.26
CA ALA A 101 5.11 1.81 10.46
C ALA A 101 5.28 0.97 11.73
N CYS A 102 4.67 -0.23 11.79
CA CYS A 102 4.85 -1.15 12.91
C CYS A 102 6.31 -1.60 13.05
N SER A 103 6.97 -2.01 11.97
CA SER A 103 8.40 -2.39 12.02
C SER A 103 9.30 -1.24 12.46
N LEU A 104 9.06 -0.03 11.93
CA LEU A 104 9.83 1.16 12.35
C LEU A 104 9.65 1.50 13.82
N VAL A 105 8.47 1.26 14.40
CA VAL A 105 8.24 1.46 15.84
C VAL A 105 9.09 0.49 16.66
N GLU A 106 9.17 -0.78 16.26
CA GLU A 106 9.98 -1.79 16.95
C GLU A 106 11.48 -1.44 16.90
N GLU A 107 11.99 -1.07 15.72
CA GLU A 107 13.39 -0.62 15.56
C GLU A 107 13.69 0.63 16.40
N ASN A 108 12.78 1.59 16.45
CA ASN A 108 12.94 2.78 17.27
C ASN A 108 13.00 2.45 18.78
N GLU A 109 12.19 1.50 19.24
CA GLU A 109 12.22 1.05 20.63
C GLU A 109 13.53 0.32 20.98
N GLU A 110 14.09 -0.45 20.04
CA GLU A 110 15.41 -1.08 20.22
C GLU A 110 16.53 -0.03 20.26
N LEU A 111 16.52 0.93 19.33
CA LEU A 111 17.50 2.01 19.31
C LEU A 111 17.45 2.86 20.58
N LYS A 112 16.25 3.20 21.07
CA LYS A 112 16.10 3.91 22.35
C LYS A 112 16.68 3.13 23.52
N ARG A 113 16.46 1.80 23.58
CA ARG A 113 17.06 0.95 24.61
C ARG A 113 18.58 0.97 24.53
N ARG A 114 19.14 0.87 23.32
CA ARG A 114 20.60 0.90 23.12
C ARG A 114 21.20 2.26 23.51
N ILE A 115 20.52 3.35 23.19
CA ILE A 115 20.92 4.71 23.62
C ILE A 115 20.92 4.79 25.15
N ALA A 116 19.84 4.37 25.80
CA ALA A 116 19.74 4.37 27.27
C ALA A 116 20.84 3.52 27.94
N GLU A 117 21.18 2.36 27.37
CA GLU A 117 22.30 1.53 27.84
C GLU A 117 23.65 2.25 27.73
N LEU A 118 23.89 2.92 26.60
CA LEU A 118 25.12 3.68 26.37
C LEU A 118 25.22 4.92 27.26
N GLU A 119 24.11 5.62 27.48
CA GLU A 119 24.02 6.78 28.39
C GLU A 119 24.18 6.37 29.86
N ALA A 120 23.77 5.16 30.24
CA ALA A 120 23.98 4.62 31.57
C ALA A 120 25.41 4.11 31.81
N ARG A 121 26.28 4.10 30.79
CA ARG A 121 27.61 3.53 30.89
C ARG A 121 28.49 4.34 31.84
N THR A 122 29.01 3.65 32.85
CA THR A 122 29.95 4.21 33.82
C THR A 122 31.33 3.63 33.59
N VAL A 123 32.36 4.47 33.66
CA VAL A 123 33.76 4.07 33.64
C VAL A 123 34.34 4.21 35.04
N VAL A 124 35.10 3.19 35.44
CA VAL A 124 35.86 3.20 36.69
C VAL A 124 37.25 3.67 36.37
N VAL A 125 37.69 4.74 37.03
CA VAL A 125 39.00 5.34 36.84
C VAL A 125 39.67 5.37 38.21
N LYS A 126 40.84 4.76 38.31
CA LYS A 126 41.63 4.79 39.53
C LYS A 126 42.01 6.22 39.87
N GLN A 127 41.58 6.70 41.03
CA GLN A 127 41.89 8.03 41.52
C GLN A 127 42.99 7.93 42.58
N PHE A 128 43.81 8.96 42.71
CA PHE A 128 44.84 9.00 43.73
C PHE A 128 44.67 10.29 44.51
N ASP A 129 44.73 10.19 45.83
CA ASP A 129 44.74 11.37 46.68
C ASP A 129 46.17 11.98 46.78
N ASP A 130 46.23 13.23 47.21
CA ASP A 130 47.51 13.95 47.37
C ASP A 130 48.48 13.17 48.27
N PHE A 131 47.96 12.53 49.31
CA PHE A 131 48.75 11.79 50.28
C PHE A 131 49.44 10.58 49.62
N GLN A 132 48.70 9.78 48.85
CA GLN A 132 49.22 8.63 48.11
C GLN A 132 50.31 9.05 47.13
N ILE A 133 50.11 10.13 46.39
CA ILE A 133 51.06 10.60 45.38
C ILE A 133 52.38 11.06 46.02
N VAL A 134 52.30 11.81 47.12
CA VAL A 134 53.49 12.22 47.87
C VAL A 134 54.23 11.01 48.46
N HIS A 135 53.51 9.99 48.94
CA HIS A 135 54.12 8.76 49.48
C HIS A 135 54.75 7.86 48.42
N TYR A 136 54.39 8.02 47.14
CA TYR A 136 55.09 7.40 46.02
C TYR A 136 56.36 8.16 45.58
N GLY A 137 56.77 9.17 46.34
CA GLY A 137 57.99 9.95 46.08
C GLY A 137 57.74 11.21 45.24
N GLY A 138 56.48 11.60 45.01
CA GLY A 138 56.12 12.88 44.42
C GLY A 138 56.35 14.05 45.39
N SER A 139 56.64 15.24 44.86
CA SER A 139 56.60 16.48 45.65
C SER A 139 55.13 16.92 45.87
N GLU A 140 54.89 17.77 46.87
CA GLU A 140 53.56 18.37 47.07
C GLU A 140 53.05 19.13 45.84
N ASP A 141 53.96 19.80 45.12
CA ASP A 141 53.64 20.55 43.91
C ASP A 141 53.27 19.60 42.75
N TYR A 142 53.96 18.46 42.64
CA TYR A 142 53.64 17.41 41.68
C TYR A 142 52.26 16.77 41.97
N ALA A 143 51.94 16.52 43.25
CA ALA A 143 50.66 15.94 43.65
C ALA A 143 49.48 16.82 43.23
N LYS A 144 49.56 18.13 43.50
CA LYS A 144 48.53 19.10 43.08
C LYS A 144 48.32 19.11 41.56
N GLY A 145 49.41 19.16 40.79
CA GLY A 145 49.33 19.13 39.32
C GLY A 145 48.74 17.82 38.79
N TYR A 146 49.00 16.69 39.46
CA TYR A 146 48.41 15.41 39.11
C TYR A 146 46.91 15.36 39.38
N ILE A 147 46.45 15.86 40.54
CA ILE A 147 45.02 15.97 40.88
C ILE A 147 44.31 16.89 39.88
N ASP A 148 44.90 18.02 39.52
CA ASP A 148 44.34 18.92 38.49
C ASP A 148 44.15 18.21 37.15
N CYS A 149 45.12 17.36 36.76
CA CYS A 149 45.04 16.55 35.57
C CYS A 149 43.93 15.48 35.66
N GLN A 150 43.82 14.76 36.79
CA GLN A 150 42.75 13.80 37.03
C GLN A 150 41.36 14.46 36.95
N ASN A 151 41.21 15.64 37.56
CA ASN A 151 39.97 16.40 37.50
C ASN A 151 39.61 16.86 36.08
N ASN A 152 40.59 17.28 35.30
CA ASN A 152 40.37 17.67 33.90
C ASN A 152 40.01 16.46 33.02
N TYR A 153 40.63 15.30 33.25
CA TYR A 153 40.28 14.05 32.57
C TYR A 153 38.85 13.61 32.91
N ASN A 154 38.45 13.65 34.18
CA ASN A 154 37.09 13.33 34.61
C ASN A 154 36.05 14.27 33.99
N LYS A 155 36.36 15.58 33.87
CA LYS A 155 35.51 16.54 33.16
C LYS A 155 35.35 16.18 31.68
N ALA A 156 36.43 15.77 31.01
CA ALA A 156 36.38 15.36 29.61
C ALA A 156 35.53 14.09 29.41
N LEU A 157 35.63 13.12 30.32
CA LEU A 157 34.80 11.91 30.31
C LEU A 157 33.32 12.22 30.52
N THR A 158 32.99 13.08 31.49
CA THR A 158 31.61 13.52 31.73
C THR A 158 31.05 14.32 30.54
N ALA A 159 31.87 15.20 29.93
CA ALA A 159 31.48 15.92 28.73
C ALA A 159 31.24 15.00 27.52
N ALA A 160 31.92 13.85 27.48
CA ALA A 160 31.69 12.79 26.50
C ALA A 160 30.48 11.89 26.82
N GLY A 161 29.75 12.17 27.91
CA GLY A 161 28.54 11.44 28.30
C GLY A 161 28.77 10.20 29.15
N PHE A 162 29.98 9.99 29.69
CA PHE A 162 30.26 8.88 30.60
C PHE A 162 30.05 9.28 32.06
N GLY A 163 29.42 8.39 32.84
CA GLY A 163 29.51 8.50 34.29
C GLY A 163 30.91 8.08 34.77
N VAL A 164 31.51 8.82 35.70
CA VAL A 164 32.84 8.52 36.25
C VAL A 164 32.72 8.07 37.70
N LYS A 165 33.31 6.93 38.04
CA LYS A 165 33.47 6.46 39.43
C LYS A 165 34.96 6.39 39.76
N GLY A 166 35.32 6.93 40.93
CA GLY A 166 36.65 6.74 41.49
C GLY A 166 36.79 5.36 42.13
N GLU A 167 37.91 4.70 41.87
CA GLU A 167 38.40 3.51 42.58
C GLU A 167 39.63 3.84 43.40
#